data_AF-A0A5M9QUW4-F1
#
_entry.id   AF-A0A5M9QUW4-F1
#
_cell.length_a   1.000
_cell.length_b   1.000
_cell.length_c   1.000
_cell.angle_alpha   90.00
_cell.angle_beta   90.00
_cell.angle_gamma   90.00
#
_symmetry.space_group_name_H-M   'P 1'
#
loop_
_entity.id
_entity.type
_entity.pdbx_description
1 polymer ?
#
loop_
_entity_poly.entity_id
_entity_poly.type
_entity_poly.pdbx_seq_one_letter_code
_entity_poly.pdbx_strand_id
1 'polypeptide(L)' 'MTKQEKAVVNMAKFLQAQSLLLLEKLNELDSDKLDAETNLCEELHEQAESLHRQLSTKLGKR' A
#
# COMPACT_ATOMS: atom_id res chain seq x y z
N MET A 1 -4.10 21.42 -2.47
CA MET A 1 -2.88 20.67 -2.04
C MET A 1 -1.59 21.40 -2.37
N THR A 2 -0.70 21.54 -1.40
CA THR A 2 0.70 22.01 -1.59
C THR A 2 1.58 20.94 -2.25
N LYS A 3 2.80 21.32 -2.67
CA LYS A 3 3.79 20.35 -3.19
C LYS A 3 4.15 19.26 -2.18
N GLN A 4 4.29 19.63 -0.90
CA GLN A 4 4.60 18.69 0.19
C GLN A 4 3.42 17.74 0.45
N GLU A 5 2.20 18.27 0.51
CA GLU A 5 0.99 17.44 0.67
C GLU A 5 0.85 16.44 -0.49
N LYS A 6 1.11 16.87 -1.73
CA LYS A 6 1.11 15.99 -2.91
C LYS A 6 2.19 14.92 -2.86
N ALA A 7 3.38 15.25 -2.35
CA ALA A 7 4.46 14.27 -2.20
C ALA A 7 4.04 13.14 -1.24
N VAL A 8 3.47 13.47 -0.08
CA VAL A 8 3.05 12.47 0.91
C VAL A 8 1.91 11.57 0.38
N VAL A 9 0.92 12.14 -0.32
CA VAL A 9 -0.14 11.35 -0.96
C VAL A 9 0.42 10.41 -2.03
N ASN A 10 1.34 10.92 -2.86
CA ASN A 10 1.98 10.11 -3.91
C ASN A 10 2.83 8.98 -3.32
N MET A 11 3.54 9.22 -2.21
CA MET A 11 4.30 8.17 -1.53
C MET A 11 3.37 7.09 -0.96
N ALA A 12 2.25 7.45 -0.35
CA ALA A 12 1.27 6.47 0.13
C ALA A 12 0.68 5.64 -1.03
N LYS A 13 0.36 6.29 -2.16
CA LYS A 13 -0.09 5.60 -3.38
C LYS A 13 0.97 4.65 -3.92
N PHE A 14 2.25 5.05 -3.90
CA PHE A 14 3.36 4.20 -4.32
C PHE A 14 3.49 2.98 -3.42
N LEU A 15 3.42 3.15 -2.10
CA LEU A 15 3.46 2.04 -1.14
C LEU A 15 2.31 1.05 -1.38
N GLN A 16 1.09 1.55 -1.59
CA GLN A 16 -0.07 0.72 -1.93
C GLN A 16 0.18 -0.14 -3.19
N ALA A 17 0.75 0.45 -4.23
CA ALA A 17 1.05 -0.26 -5.47
C ALA A 17 2.19 -1.29 -5.30
N GLN A 18 3.22 -0.95 -4.52
CA GLN A 18 4.35 -1.85 -4.27
C GLN A 18 3.97 -3.03 -3.37
N SER A 19 3.12 -2.83 -2.35
CA SER A 19 2.63 -3.93 -1.51
C SER A 19 1.74 -4.90 -2.30
N LEU A 20 0.93 -4.40 -3.23
CA LEU A 20 0.16 -5.27 -4.13
C LEU A 20 1.06 -6.10 -5.05
N LEU A 21 2.04 -5.44 -5.69
CA LEU A 21 2.99 -6.15 -6.55
C LEU A 21 3.79 -7.20 -5.77
N LEU A 22 4.20 -6.89 -4.53
CA LEU A 22 4.88 -7.85 -3.68
C LEU A 22 3.98 -9.04 -3.35
N LEU A 23 2.70 -8.81 -3.03
CA LEU A 23 1.73 -9.86 -2.77
C LEU A 23 1.55 -10.77 -3.99
N GLU A 24 1.43 -10.20 -5.20
CA GLU A 24 1.39 -10.95 -6.46
C GLU A 24 2.65 -11.83 -6.62
N LYS A 25 3.84 -11.29 -6.32
CA LYS A 25 5.10 -12.05 -6.37
C LYS A 25 5.22 -13.12 -5.30
N LEU A 26 4.69 -12.91 -4.10
CA LEU A 26 4.65 -13.94 -3.07
C LEU A 26 3.73 -15.09 -3.48
N ASN A 27 2.57 -14.79 -4.07
CA ASN A 27 1.65 -15.80 -4.59
C ASN A 27 2.25 -16.62 -5.76
N GLU A 28 3.17 -16.05 -6.54
CA GLU A 28 3.89 -16.77 -7.61
C GLU A 28 4.98 -17.73 -7.08
N LEU A 29 5.50 -17.52 -5.86
CA LEU A 29 6.70 -18.20 -5.33
C LEU A 29 6.44 -19.53 -4.61
N ASP A 30 5.25 -20.13 -4.78
CA ASP A 30 4.77 -21.32 -4.06
C ASP A 30 4.38 -21.00 -2.61
N SER A 31 3.10 -20.65 -2.42
CA SER A 31 2.54 -20.07 -1.18
C SER A 31 2.72 -20.94 0.06
N ASP A 32 2.79 -22.26 -0.09
CA ASP A 32 2.85 -23.22 1.02
C ASP A 32 4.05 -23.04 1.97
N LYS A 33 5.09 -22.30 1.54
CA LYS A 33 6.27 -21.99 2.37
C LYS A 33 6.27 -20.58 2.95
N LEU A 34 5.42 -19.71 2.41
CA LEU A 34 5.41 -18.27 2.68
C LEU A 34 4.01 -17.79 3.10
N ASP A 35 3.15 -18.67 3.62
CA ASP A 35 1.80 -18.32 4.05
C ASP A 35 1.80 -17.15 5.05
N ALA A 36 2.71 -17.17 6.03
CA ALA A 36 2.81 -16.12 7.03
C ALA A 36 3.23 -14.77 6.39
N GLU A 37 4.19 -14.79 5.49
CA GLU A 37 4.68 -13.61 4.76
C GLU A 37 3.64 -13.08 3.77
N THR A 38 2.86 -13.97 3.14
CA THR A 38 1.77 -13.62 2.23
C THR A 38 0.65 -12.93 3.00
N ASN A 39 0.23 -13.49 4.14
CA ASN A 39 -0.75 -12.87 5.03
C ASN A 39 -0.25 -11.51 5.56
N LEU A 40 1.02 -11.42 5.95
CA LEU A 40 1.63 -10.15 6.37
C LEU A 40 1.63 -9.11 5.24
N CYS A 41 1.90 -9.53 4.00
CA CYS A 41 1.89 -8.65 2.85
C CYS A 41 0.47 -8.18 2.48
N GLU A 42 -0.54 -9.03 2.68
CA GLU A 42 -1.95 -8.67 2.54
C GLU A 42 -2.36 -7.60 3.57
N GLU A 43 -2.04 -7.79 4.86
CA GLU A 43 -2.28 -6.78 5.90
C GLU A 43 -1.56 -5.46 5.60
N LEU A 44 -0.31 -5.52 5.12
CA LEU A 44 0.45 -4.34 4.71
C LEU A 44 -0.23 -3.61 3.54
N HIS A 45 -0.80 -4.34 2.59
CA HIS A 45 -1.53 -3.76 1.48
C HIS A 45 -2.78 -3.01 1.94
N GLU A 46 -3.60 -3.61 2.81
CA GLU A 46 -4.78 -2.97 3.38
C GLU A 46 -4.42 -1.70 4.17
N GLN A 47 -3.36 -1.75 4.96
CA GLN A 47 -2.87 -0.59 5.71
C GLN A 47 -2.39 0.54 4.77
N ALA A 48 -1.67 0.20 3.70
CA ALA A 48 -1.20 1.16 2.71
C ALA A 48 -2.37 1.81 1.93
N GLU A 49 -3.39 1.02 1.57
CA GLU A 49 -4.62 1.54 0.96
C GLU A 49 -5.35 2.50 1.91
N SER A 50 -5.56 2.08 3.16
CA SER A 50 -6.22 2.90 4.18
C SER A 50 -5.48 4.22 4.40
N LEU A 51 -4.14 4.18 4.49
CA LEU A 51 -3.30 5.36 4.62
C LEU A 51 -3.46 6.30 3.41
N HIS A 52 -3.37 5.77 2.20
CA HIS A 52 -3.54 6.55 0.97
C HIS A 52 -4.92 7.20 0.89
N ARG A 53 -5.99 6.47 1.24
CA ARG A 53 -7.37 6.98 1.29
C ARG A 53 -7.52 8.09 2.32
N GLN A 54 -6.99 7.90 3.53
CA GLN A 54 -7.07 8.89 4.60
C GLN A 54 -6.32 10.17 4.24
N LEU A 55 -5.11 10.06 3.68
CA LEU A 55 -4.31 11.21 3.25
C LEU A 55 -4.99 11.96 2.10
N SER A 56 -5.49 11.23 1.10
CA SER A 56 -6.23 11.83 -0.03
C SER A 56 -7.48 12.56 0.43
N THR A 57 -8.21 12.00 1.40
CA THR A 57 -9.41 12.62 1.97
C THR A 57 -9.08 13.86 2.79
N LYS A 58 -8.06 13.79 3.68
CA LYS A 58 -7.69 14.89 4.56
C LYS A 58 -7.05 16.06 3.82
N LEU A 59 -6.25 15.78 2.79
CA LEU A 59 -5.48 16.78 2.06
C LEU A 59 -6.18 17.25 0.77
N GLY A 60 -7.07 16.43 0.19
CA GLY A 60 -7.85 16.77 -1.01
C GLY A 60 -9.14 17.55 -0.75
N LYS A 61 -9.63 17.61 0.50
CA LYS A 61 -10.77 18.45 0.92
C LYS A 61 -10.38 19.90 1.24
N ARG A 62 -9.17 20.33 0.89
CA ARG A 62 -8.66 21.70 1.08
C ARG A 62 -8.62 22.45 -0.24
#